data_AF-A0AAU3R4A4-F1
#
_entry.id   AF-A0AAU3R4A4-F1
#
_cell.length_a   1.000
_cell.length_b   1.000
_cell.length_c   1.000
_cell.angle_alpha   90.00
_cell.angle_beta   90.00
_cell.angle_gamma   90.00
#
_symmetry.space_group_name_H-M   'P 1'
#
loop_
_entity.id
_entity.type
_entity.pdbx_description
1 polymer ?
#
loop_
_entity_poly.entity_id
_entity_poly.type
_entity_poly.pdbx_seq_one_letter_code
_entity_poly.pdbx_strand_id
1 'polypeptide(L)'
;MLSVRVLVVVPLALVGFALTGCSAVWGCTDRMAERAEAGASVQVVDTSERPIGVTAKVVEWRLEPHPQTPYEGNLAHFHYRFDGVAEGAIGPAVQACAVDEKRVALMCKTIYSSTAWSKPDGTRTGDDWLTVEHPERVGGVLLIPNNQSEDGRSCAQDAKDGGGVHPPKASVGDQL
;
A
#
# COMPACT_ATOMS: atom_id res chain seq x y z
N MET A 1 -34.70 83.53 11.60
CA MET A 1 -35.43 83.01 10.43
C MET A 1 -34.59 81.91 9.78
N LEU A 2 -35.26 80.91 9.22
CA LEU A 2 -34.87 79.52 8.97
C LEU A 2 -33.54 79.24 8.21
N SER A 3 -32.94 78.12 8.62
CA SER A 3 -32.30 77.03 7.85
C SER A 3 -31.40 77.33 6.65
N VAL A 4 -30.15 76.87 6.73
CA VAL A 4 -29.47 76.19 5.61
C VAL A 4 -28.75 74.95 6.14
N ARG A 5 -29.13 73.79 5.63
CA ARG A 5 -28.53 72.47 5.89
C ARG A 5 -27.23 72.36 5.08
N VAL A 6 -26.12 72.00 5.73
CA VAL A 6 -24.89 71.62 5.04
C VAL A 6 -24.87 70.09 4.90
N LEU A 7 -25.03 69.63 3.66
CA LEU A 7 -24.80 68.25 3.24
C LEU A 7 -23.30 67.96 3.26
N VAL A 8 -22.87 67.10 4.19
CA VAL A 8 -21.50 66.57 4.20
C VAL A 8 -21.44 65.40 3.22
N VAL A 9 -20.84 65.64 2.05
CA VAL A 9 -20.48 64.60 1.09
C VAL A 9 -19.11 64.06 1.50
N VAL A 10 -19.08 62.89 2.13
CA VAL A 10 -17.83 62.15 2.40
C VAL A 10 -17.47 61.34 1.15
N PRO A 11 -16.22 61.37 0.67
CA PRO A 11 -15.80 60.66 -0.53
C PRO A 11 -15.76 59.14 -0.27
N LEU A 12 -16.36 58.37 -1.18
CA LEU A 12 -16.13 56.92 -1.27
C LEU A 12 -14.67 56.70 -1.66
N ALA A 13 -13.81 56.53 -0.66
CA ALA A 13 -12.46 56.05 -0.83
C ALA A 13 -12.51 54.59 -1.30
N LEU A 14 -11.71 54.31 -2.33
CA LEU A 14 -11.45 52.99 -2.89
C LEU A 14 -11.20 51.95 -1.80
N VAL A 15 -12.01 50.91 -1.76
CA VAL A 15 -11.60 49.62 -1.19
C VAL A 15 -11.59 48.62 -2.34
N GLY A 16 -10.46 48.58 -3.05
CA GLY A 16 -10.14 47.44 -3.88
C GLY A 16 -9.95 46.25 -2.95
N PHE A 17 -10.98 45.40 -2.85
CA PHE A 17 -10.78 44.04 -2.39
C PHE A 17 -9.87 43.38 -3.42
N ALA A 18 -8.56 43.47 -3.17
CA ALA A 18 -7.62 42.51 -3.69
C ALA A 18 -8.14 41.16 -3.21
N LEU A 19 -8.78 40.41 -4.12
CA LEU A 19 -8.98 38.98 -4.04
C LEU A 19 -7.58 38.37 -3.94
N THR A 20 -7.01 38.44 -2.75
CA THR A 20 -5.86 37.64 -2.36
C THR A 20 -6.35 36.21 -2.48
N GLY A 21 -5.92 35.57 -3.57
CA GLY A 21 -6.35 34.24 -3.94
C GLY A 21 -6.25 33.34 -2.72
N CYS A 22 -7.35 32.66 -2.42
CA CYS A 22 -7.33 31.42 -1.64
C CYS A 22 -6.58 30.36 -2.47
N SER A 23 -5.29 30.57 -2.69
CA SER A 23 -4.38 29.63 -3.35
C SER A 23 -3.31 29.12 -2.38
N ALA A 24 -3.41 29.47 -1.10
CA ALA A 24 -2.60 28.88 -0.05
C ALA A 24 -3.44 27.84 0.71
N VAL A 25 -2.86 26.64 0.89
CA VAL A 25 -3.19 25.62 1.91
C VAL A 25 -3.94 24.34 1.46
N TRP A 26 -4.34 24.12 0.21
CA TRP A 26 -4.80 22.76 -0.21
C TRP A 26 -3.73 22.05 -1.04
N GLY A 27 -2.51 22.01 -0.49
CA GLY A 27 -1.44 21.18 -1.02
C GLY A 27 -1.70 19.73 -0.66
N CYS A 28 -2.20 18.96 -1.63
CA CYS A 28 -2.23 17.50 -1.57
C CYS A 28 -0.83 17.00 -1.16
N THR A 29 -0.74 16.25 -0.06
CA THR A 29 0.52 15.63 0.35
C THR A 29 0.33 14.12 0.36
N ASP A 30 0.99 13.45 -0.56
CA ASP A 30 1.11 12.01 -0.57
C ASP A 30 2.13 11.60 0.50
N ARG A 31 1.79 10.61 1.34
CA ARG A 31 2.68 10.09 2.38
C ARG A 31 2.65 8.57 2.37
N MET A 32 3.79 7.98 2.70
CA MET A 32 3.88 6.55 2.97
C MET A 32 3.65 6.30 4.46
N ALA A 33 2.87 5.27 4.78
CA ALA A 33 2.84 4.69 6.11
C ALA A 33 4.20 4.05 6.45
N GLU A 34 4.46 3.85 7.73
CA GLU A 34 5.61 3.08 8.17
C GLU A 34 5.42 1.58 7.88
N ARG A 35 6.53 0.90 7.63
CA ARG A 35 6.54 -0.52 7.29
C ARG A 35 6.50 -1.31 8.60
N ALA A 36 5.45 -2.07 8.79
CA ALA A 36 5.36 -2.98 9.93
C ALA A 36 6.23 -4.23 9.71
N GLU A 37 6.57 -4.91 10.81
CA GLU A 37 7.57 -5.99 10.82
C GLU A 37 7.17 -7.16 9.91
N ALA A 38 8.09 -7.57 9.05
CA ALA A 38 7.87 -8.70 8.16
C ALA A 38 8.01 -10.05 8.88
N GLY A 39 7.28 -11.06 8.42
CA GLY A 39 7.33 -12.39 9.01
C GLY A 39 6.72 -13.47 8.12
N ALA A 40 6.96 -14.74 8.46
CA ALA A 40 6.32 -15.87 7.76
C ALA A 40 4.82 -15.98 8.08
N SER A 41 4.37 -15.40 9.20
CA SER A 41 2.97 -15.27 9.59
C SER A 41 2.77 -13.89 10.16
N VAL A 42 1.88 -13.10 9.56
CA VAL A 42 1.69 -11.70 9.92
C VAL A 42 0.22 -11.37 10.05
N GLN A 43 -0.09 -10.47 10.99
CA GLN A 43 -1.41 -9.85 11.05
C GLN A 43 -1.42 -8.67 10.07
N VAL A 44 -2.37 -8.63 9.15
CA VAL A 44 -2.48 -7.58 8.12
C VAL A 44 -2.95 -6.26 8.72
N VAL A 45 -2.19 -5.19 8.51
CA VAL A 45 -2.50 -3.86 9.07
C VAL A 45 -2.90 -2.87 7.98
N ASP A 46 -3.78 -1.93 8.33
CA ASP A 46 -4.11 -0.79 7.47
C ASP A 46 -2.97 0.24 7.42
N THR A 47 -3.16 1.34 6.67
CA THR A 47 -2.17 2.43 6.55
C THR A 47 -2.00 3.26 7.83
N SER A 48 -2.81 3.00 8.87
CA SER A 48 -2.64 3.51 10.23
C SER A 48 -2.05 2.47 11.18
N GLU A 49 -1.47 1.38 10.64
CA GLU A 49 -0.90 0.26 11.39
C GLU A 49 -1.89 -0.50 12.28
N ARG A 50 -3.20 -0.34 12.03
CA ARG A 50 -4.21 -1.04 12.81
C ARG A 50 -4.51 -2.40 12.22
N PRO A 51 -4.59 -3.45 13.05
CA PRO A 51 -5.06 -4.75 12.62
C PRO A 51 -6.44 -4.74 11.97
N ILE A 52 -6.58 -5.40 10.81
CA ILE A 52 -7.87 -5.54 10.12
C ILE A 52 -8.55 -6.89 10.37
N GLY A 53 -7.98 -7.72 11.26
CA GLY A 53 -8.54 -9.03 11.61
C GLY A 53 -8.22 -10.14 10.59
N VAL A 54 -7.18 -9.94 9.77
CA VAL A 54 -6.75 -10.93 8.76
C VAL A 54 -5.32 -11.36 9.04
N THR A 55 -5.08 -12.68 9.06
CA THR A 55 -3.72 -13.21 9.16
C THR A 55 -3.28 -13.75 7.81
N ALA A 56 -2.13 -13.28 7.31
CA ALA A 56 -1.49 -13.82 6.12
C ALA A 56 -0.29 -14.69 6.53
N LYS A 57 -0.12 -15.85 5.90
CA LYS A 57 0.92 -16.82 6.26
C LYS A 57 1.54 -17.48 5.03
N VAL A 58 2.86 -17.60 5.01
CA VAL A 58 3.59 -18.57 4.18
C VAL A 58 3.50 -19.93 4.87
N VAL A 59 2.85 -20.88 4.20
CA VAL A 59 2.62 -22.23 4.72
C VAL A 59 3.86 -23.09 4.51
N GLU A 60 4.41 -23.02 3.30
CA GLU A 60 5.62 -23.71 2.89
C GLU A 60 6.26 -22.97 1.71
N TRP A 61 7.56 -23.17 1.51
CA TRP A 61 8.25 -22.70 0.32
C TRP A 61 9.40 -23.64 -0.03
N ARG A 62 9.81 -23.63 -1.30
CA ARG A 62 10.95 -24.40 -1.81
C ARG A 62 11.52 -23.77 -3.07
N LEU A 63 12.79 -24.07 -3.35
CA LEU A 63 13.41 -23.79 -4.64
C LEU A 63 13.13 -24.94 -5.59
N GLU A 64 12.45 -24.67 -6.69
CA GLU A 64 12.18 -25.69 -7.70
C GLU A 64 12.02 -25.08 -9.10
N PRO A 65 12.16 -25.88 -10.18
CA PRO A 65 11.95 -25.40 -11.53
C PRO A 65 10.50 -24.98 -11.76
N HIS A 66 10.30 -23.84 -12.41
CA HIS A 66 8.95 -23.40 -12.77
C HIS A 66 8.36 -24.34 -13.83
N PRO A 67 7.09 -24.79 -13.68
CA PRO A 67 6.51 -25.81 -14.56
C PRO A 67 6.28 -25.32 -16.00
N GLN A 68 6.20 -23.99 -16.23
CA GLN A 68 6.05 -23.43 -17.56
C GLN A 68 7.39 -23.07 -18.19
N THR A 69 7.66 -23.63 -19.38
CA THR A 69 8.72 -23.20 -20.30
C THR A 69 8.40 -21.80 -20.85
N PRO A 70 9.37 -20.88 -21.02
CA PRO A 70 10.83 -21.06 -21.05
C PRO A 70 11.56 -20.66 -19.76
N TYR A 71 10.94 -20.73 -18.59
CA TYR A 71 11.67 -20.44 -17.35
C TYR A 71 12.77 -21.49 -17.13
N GLU A 72 14.02 -21.04 -17.21
CA GLU A 72 15.20 -21.85 -16.91
C GLU A 72 15.62 -21.63 -15.45
N GLY A 73 15.94 -22.73 -14.76
CA GLY A 73 16.42 -22.69 -13.38
C GLY A 73 15.33 -22.77 -12.31
N ASN A 74 15.77 -22.76 -11.05
CA ASN A 74 14.88 -22.82 -9.88
C ASN A 74 14.33 -21.43 -9.58
N LEU A 75 13.05 -21.36 -9.23
CA LEU A 75 12.42 -20.18 -8.65
C LEU A 75 11.97 -20.50 -7.22
N ALA A 76 11.68 -19.49 -6.42
CA ALA A 76 11.08 -19.72 -5.11
C ALA A 76 9.57 -19.91 -5.26
N HIS A 77 9.13 -21.16 -5.17
CA HIS A 77 7.71 -21.53 -5.07
C HIS A 77 7.27 -21.45 -3.61
N PHE A 78 6.12 -20.84 -3.35
CA PHE A 78 5.59 -20.80 -1.99
C PHE A 78 4.07 -20.90 -1.97
N HIS A 79 3.58 -21.59 -0.95
CA HIS A 79 2.15 -21.66 -0.64
C HIS A 79 1.83 -20.66 0.44
N TYR A 80 0.69 -20.00 0.31
CA TYR A 80 0.23 -19.01 1.26
C TYR A 80 -1.23 -19.22 1.64
N ARG A 81 -1.60 -18.65 2.79
CA ARG A 81 -2.97 -18.66 3.30
C ARG A 81 -3.32 -17.30 3.90
N PHE A 82 -4.57 -16.89 3.71
CA PHE A 82 -5.22 -15.81 4.43
C PHE A 82 -6.36 -16.35 5.28
N ASP A 83 -6.33 -16.01 6.57
CA ASP A 83 -7.35 -16.34 7.56
C ASP A 83 -8.15 -15.09 7.93
N GLY A 84 -9.47 -15.19 8.08
CA GLY A 84 -10.33 -14.06 8.49
C GLY A 84 -10.81 -13.15 7.35
N VAL A 85 -10.69 -13.57 6.09
CA VAL A 85 -11.13 -12.77 4.93
C VAL A 85 -12.65 -12.81 4.80
N ALA A 86 -13.30 -11.66 4.80
CA ALA A 86 -14.75 -11.55 4.59
C ALA A 86 -15.17 -12.04 3.20
N GLU A 87 -16.33 -12.69 3.11
CA GLU A 87 -16.93 -13.10 1.84
C GLU A 87 -17.25 -11.88 0.95
N GLY A 88 -17.02 -12.01 -0.37
CA GLY A 88 -17.37 -10.96 -1.35
C GLY A 88 -16.48 -9.71 -1.37
N ALA A 89 -15.52 -9.56 -0.45
CA ALA A 89 -14.58 -8.44 -0.46
C ALA A 89 -13.49 -8.63 -1.54
N ILE A 90 -13.00 -7.51 -2.11
CA ILE A 90 -11.80 -7.43 -2.97
C ILE A 90 -10.57 -8.03 -2.25
N GLY A 91 -10.64 -8.08 -0.91
CA GLY A 91 -9.75 -8.82 -0.04
C GLY A 91 -8.41 -8.11 0.17
N PRO A 92 -7.78 -8.25 1.35
CA PRO A 92 -6.48 -7.63 1.59
C PRO A 92 -5.40 -8.21 0.68
N ALA A 93 -4.34 -7.43 0.53
CA ALA A 93 -3.15 -7.78 -0.21
C ALA A 93 -1.91 -7.51 0.63
N VAL A 94 -0.89 -8.34 0.53
CA VAL A 94 0.40 -8.17 1.23
C VAL A 94 1.53 -8.34 0.24
N GLN A 95 2.70 -7.80 0.54
CA GLN A 95 3.91 -8.15 -0.21
C GLN A 95 4.51 -9.44 0.32
N ALA A 96 4.75 -10.40 -0.57
CA ALA A 96 5.60 -11.55 -0.34
C ALA A 96 7.00 -11.27 -0.92
N CYS A 97 8.03 -11.47 -0.11
CA CYS A 97 9.41 -11.21 -0.47
C CYS A 97 10.27 -12.46 -0.25
N ALA A 98 11.00 -12.86 -1.28
CA ALA A 98 12.11 -13.80 -1.14
C ALA A 98 13.27 -13.03 -0.52
N VAL A 99 13.86 -13.58 0.55
CA VAL A 99 14.94 -12.92 1.29
C VAL A 99 16.16 -13.83 1.40
N ASP A 100 17.33 -13.23 1.59
CA ASP A 100 18.53 -13.97 1.97
C ASP A 100 18.55 -14.33 3.47
N GLU A 101 19.60 -15.02 3.92
CA GLU A 101 19.78 -15.41 5.33
C GLU A 101 19.84 -14.22 6.31
N LYS A 102 20.12 -13.01 5.80
CA LYS A 102 20.18 -11.76 6.57
C LYS A 102 18.87 -10.96 6.47
N ARG A 103 17.82 -11.57 5.91
CA ARG A 103 16.51 -10.96 5.64
C ARG A 103 16.57 -9.77 4.69
N VAL A 104 17.51 -9.76 3.75
CA VAL A 104 17.55 -8.77 2.66
C VAL A 104 16.67 -9.24 1.51
N ALA A 105 15.74 -8.40 1.06
CA ALA A 105 14.83 -8.69 -0.03
C ALA A 105 15.57 -8.89 -1.36
N LEU A 106 15.40 -10.06 -1.96
CA LEU A 106 15.93 -10.44 -3.28
C LEU A 106 14.91 -10.18 -4.39
N MET A 107 13.62 -10.35 -4.09
CA MET A 107 12.50 -10.04 -4.98
C MET A 107 11.22 -9.95 -4.13
N CYS A 108 10.34 -9.00 -4.43
CA CYS A 108 9.05 -8.86 -3.79
C CYS A 108 7.92 -8.80 -4.81
N LYS A 109 6.76 -9.34 -4.44
CA LYS A 109 5.53 -9.31 -5.25
C LYS A 109 4.33 -9.14 -4.34
N THR A 110 3.33 -8.39 -4.78
CA THR A 110 2.05 -8.30 -4.09
C THR A 110 1.20 -9.53 -4.37
N ILE A 111 0.72 -10.20 -3.32
CA ILE A 111 -0.27 -11.27 -3.39
C ILE A 111 -1.60 -10.78 -2.84
N TYR A 112 -2.70 -11.17 -3.49
CA TYR A 112 -4.05 -10.77 -3.12
C TYR A 112 -4.80 -11.98 -2.56
N SER A 113 -5.55 -11.76 -1.48
CA SER A 113 -6.46 -12.80 -0.99
C SER A 113 -7.60 -13.09 -1.98
N SER A 114 -7.91 -12.20 -2.93
CA SER A 114 -8.90 -12.43 -3.99
C SER A 114 -8.43 -13.35 -5.11
N THR A 115 -7.11 -13.54 -5.29
CA THR A 115 -6.58 -14.51 -6.26
C THR A 115 -6.40 -15.90 -5.67
N ALA A 116 -6.54 -16.04 -4.35
CA ALA A 116 -6.49 -17.32 -3.65
C ALA A 116 -7.82 -18.08 -3.72
N TRP A 117 -7.73 -19.41 -3.65
CA TRP A 117 -8.88 -20.30 -3.64
C TRP A 117 -9.54 -20.34 -2.26
N SER A 118 -10.85 -20.13 -2.22
CA SER A 118 -11.66 -20.31 -1.01
C SER A 118 -11.68 -21.77 -0.57
N LYS A 119 -11.62 -21.99 0.74
CA LYS A 119 -11.80 -23.30 1.38
C LYS A 119 -13.12 -23.33 2.18
N PRO A 120 -13.66 -24.52 2.48
CA PRO A 120 -14.93 -24.66 3.21
C PRO A 120 -14.93 -24.03 4.60
N ASP A 121 -13.76 -23.84 5.22
CA ASP A 121 -13.59 -23.21 6.54
C ASP A 121 -13.49 -21.67 6.47
N GLY A 122 -13.70 -21.08 5.29
CA GLY A 122 -13.61 -19.64 5.06
C GLY A 122 -12.18 -19.12 4.86
N THR A 123 -11.15 -19.97 4.96
CA THR A 123 -9.77 -19.59 4.64
C THR A 123 -9.59 -19.46 3.12
N ARG A 124 -8.60 -18.65 2.71
CA ARG A 124 -8.19 -18.56 1.30
C ARG A 124 -6.75 -18.97 1.15
N THR A 125 -6.49 -19.97 0.31
CA THR A 125 -5.14 -20.51 0.08
C THR A 125 -4.73 -20.31 -1.37
N GLY A 126 -3.46 -20.04 -1.62
CA GLY A 126 -2.91 -19.98 -2.96
C GLY A 126 -1.45 -20.40 -2.97
N ASP A 127 -0.86 -20.36 -4.15
CA ASP A 127 0.57 -20.48 -4.35
C ASP A 127 1.04 -19.48 -5.39
N ASP A 128 2.31 -19.10 -5.32
CA ASP A 128 2.92 -18.17 -6.26
C ASP A 128 4.42 -18.42 -6.36
N TRP A 129 5.04 -17.74 -7.32
CA TRP A 129 6.44 -17.89 -7.69
C TRP A 129 7.15 -16.54 -7.63
N LEU A 130 8.34 -16.53 -7.03
CA LEU A 130 9.23 -15.37 -7.00
C LEU A 130 10.44 -15.64 -7.90
N THR A 131 10.53 -14.86 -8.97
CA THR A 131 11.68 -14.89 -9.89
C THR A 131 12.85 -14.15 -9.27
N VAL A 132 13.84 -14.89 -8.81
CA VAL A 132 15.07 -14.37 -8.19
C VAL A 132 16.25 -14.66 -9.11
N GLU A 133 17.15 -13.68 -9.27
CA GLU A 133 18.33 -13.81 -10.13
C GLU A 133 19.31 -14.87 -9.63
N HIS A 134 19.41 -15.00 -8.30
CA HIS A 134 20.28 -15.94 -7.60
C HIS A 134 19.46 -16.80 -6.62
N PRO A 135 18.74 -17.83 -7.11
CA PRO A 135 17.85 -18.64 -6.29
C PRO A 135 18.55 -19.31 -5.11
N GLU A 136 19.81 -19.67 -5.26
CA GLU A 136 20.64 -20.27 -4.21
C GLU A 136 20.86 -19.37 -2.99
N ARG A 137 20.59 -18.06 -3.10
CA ARG A 137 20.71 -17.11 -1.99
C ARG A 137 19.44 -17.00 -1.16
N VAL A 138 18.32 -17.58 -1.61
CA VAL A 138 17.05 -17.48 -0.89
C VAL A 138 17.14 -18.29 0.41
N GLY A 139 17.10 -17.59 1.54
CA GLY A 139 17.01 -18.15 2.89
C GLY A 139 15.57 -18.28 3.38
N GLY A 140 14.61 -17.60 2.75
CA GLY A 140 13.19 -17.69 3.12
C GLY A 140 12.26 -16.83 2.27
N VAL A 141 10.96 -16.97 2.54
CA VAL A 141 9.90 -16.07 2.04
C VAL A 141 9.21 -15.42 3.24
N LEU A 142 9.17 -14.09 3.25
CA LEU A 142 8.52 -13.29 4.29
C LEU A 142 7.37 -12.47 3.72
N LEU A 143 6.39 -12.16 4.56
CA LEU A 143 5.26 -11.30 4.24
C LEU A 143 5.42 -9.96 4.96
N ILE A 144 5.14 -8.87 4.25
CA ILE A 144 5.04 -7.53 4.84
C ILE A 144 3.56 -7.30 5.22
N PRO A 145 3.26 -7.00 6.48
CA PRO A 145 1.88 -6.92 7.00
C PRO A 145 1.05 -5.78 6.43
N ASN A 146 1.67 -4.73 5.86
CA ASN A 146 0.94 -3.56 5.36
C ASN A 146 0.01 -3.94 4.19
N ASN A 147 -1.27 -3.65 4.35
CA ASN A 147 -2.28 -3.96 3.35
C ASN A 147 -2.10 -3.14 2.07
N GLN A 148 -1.72 -3.81 0.98
CA GLN A 148 -1.50 -3.22 -0.34
C GLN A 148 -2.80 -3.01 -1.14
N SER A 149 -3.98 -3.33 -0.60
CA SER A 149 -5.26 -3.13 -1.31
C SER A 149 -5.62 -1.65 -1.47
N GLU A 150 -5.12 -0.79 -0.58
CA GLU A 150 -5.38 0.66 -0.54
C GLU A 150 -4.24 1.47 -1.20
N ASP A 151 -3.63 0.94 -2.26
CA ASP A 151 -2.57 1.62 -3.02
C ASP A 151 -3.17 2.55 -4.09
N GLY A 152 -3.99 3.51 -3.65
CA GLY A 152 -4.72 4.46 -4.51
C GLY A 152 -3.82 5.44 -5.28
N ARG A 153 -4.42 6.39 -6.01
CA ARG A 153 -3.68 7.37 -6.83
C ARG A 153 -2.89 8.35 -5.97
N SER A 154 -1.61 8.54 -6.33
CA SER A 154 -0.78 9.61 -5.77
C SER A 154 -1.32 11.01 -6.11
N CYS A 155 -0.91 12.00 -5.33
CA CYS A 155 -1.19 13.42 -5.61
C CYS A 155 -0.77 13.88 -7.01
N ALA A 156 0.19 13.21 -7.65
CA ALA A 156 0.68 13.58 -8.98
C ALA A 156 -0.30 13.20 -10.11
N GLN A 157 -1.24 12.28 -9.86
CA GLN A 157 -2.14 11.75 -10.89
C GLN A 157 -3.53 12.41 -10.90
N ASP A 158 -4.02 12.91 -9.76
CA ASP A 158 -5.21 13.77 -9.69
C ASP A 158 -5.17 14.66 -8.44
N ALA A 159 -5.07 15.97 -8.63
CA ALA A 159 -5.05 16.94 -7.53
C ALA A 159 -6.39 17.03 -6.77
N LYS A 160 -7.49 16.48 -7.32
CA LYS A 160 -8.82 16.46 -6.69
C LYS A 160 -9.02 15.25 -5.77
N ASP A 161 -8.16 14.26 -5.85
CA ASP A 161 -8.21 13.05 -5.02
C ASP A 161 -7.61 13.28 -3.62
N GLY A 162 -7.10 14.48 -3.33
CA GLY A 162 -6.79 14.93 -1.97
C GLY A 162 -5.60 14.27 -1.28
N GLY A 163 -4.96 13.24 -1.87
CA GLY A 163 -3.75 12.61 -1.35
C GLY A 163 -3.98 11.78 -0.10
N GLY A 164 -3.49 10.55 -0.11
CA GLY A 164 -3.70 9.59 0.98
C GLY A 164 -2.41 9.21 1.69
N VAL A 165 -2.57 8.43 2.76
CA VAL A 165 -1.48 7.61 3.28
C VAL A 165 -1.51 6.28 2.53
N HIS A 166 -0.38 5.90 1.94
CA HIS A 166 -0.26 4.67 1.16
C HIS A 166 0.55 3.62 1.93
N PRO A 167 0.28 2.33 1.71
CA PRO A 167 1.08 1.26 2.31
C PRO A 167 2.49 1.27 1.71
N PRO A 168 3.55 1.09 2.52
CA PRO A 168 4.91 1.02 2.00
C PRO A 168 5.11 -0.26 1.17
N LYS A 169 5.95 -0.16 0.15
CA LYS A 169 6.43 -1.28 -0.67
C LYS A 169 7.88 -1.59 -0.31
N ALA A 170 8.27 -2.86 -0.29
CA ALA A 170 9.68 -3.22 -0.25
C ALA A 170 10.27 -3.26 -1.66
N SER A 171 11.55 -2.92 -1.73
CA SER A 171 12.38 -3.00 -2.91
C SER A 171 13.49 -4.04 -2.71
N VAL A 172 14.06 -4.51 -3.81
CA VAL A 172 15.28 -5.34 -3.76
C VAL A 172 16.37 -4.60 -3.00
N GLY A 173 17.01 -5.28 -2.05
CA GLY A 173 18.03 -4.71 -1.16
C GLY A 173 17.49 -4.15 0.16
N ASP A 174 16.17 -4.02 0.32
CA ASP A 174 15.58 -3.64 1.62
C ASP A 174 15.83 -4.73 2.65
N GLN A 175 16.20 -4.33 3.87
CA GLN A 175 16.27 -5.25 5.00
C GLN A 175 14.89 -5.32 5.70
N LEU A 176 14.41 -6.55 5.91
CA LEU A 176 13.07 -6.86 6.40
C LEU A 176 13.06 -7.54 7.77
#